data_AF-A0A3M1INC1-F1
#
_entry.id   AF-A0A3M1INC1-F1
#
_cell.length_a   1.000
_cell.length_b   1.000
_cell.length_c   1.000
_cell.angle_alpha   90.00
_cell.angle_beta   90.00
_cell.angle_gamma   90.00
#
_symmetry.space_group_name_H-M   'P 1'
#
loop_
_entity.id
_entity.type
_entity.pdbx_description
1 polymer ?
#
loop_
_entity_poly.entity_id
_entity_poly.type
_entity_poly.pdbx_seq_one_letter_code
_entity_poly.pdbx_strand_id
1 'polypeptide(L)'
;MTEGRVESSPEVVEPAAAPPPPDLPQGGWVDLLGVRYWHCRTAEGGDLYLTPHGVPFARQLQPENWFERRWFRTHRVRLHGTSTVYRVPTRPSAGRQLQLVVKWSRVGEDVPGDTLSVQRFINAEFNSPFEEFALLMELRQGRYGPPGYRVRTQKPLAIYVPPERMRRWETGRSESKIAAKLAQHPGVELDILRQYVLVYEWVKGVDLVEALSRADLPEQERDRILSAMTGLAIHELALKGFRMADMKPAHIIVRPGPDGSLKKDKSGQVIYALVDHELLVRTPEHEEAVRHSHRIHYLEHMARRFEAPRAGDLPPHLHAVRILGVDYIYGRAESTGGRLWVAGKDPDLFNYFLPERWRRTPRESLSPYSQVYRTRTKDNINLVWRVSRLGDVPDYSDAGDRLEAIREQGFNSPFEEFALAYELNRLGFRTVFLRAIYMTGRKVQRRGPVDLRRYERLADLRTPDGEPLLLPDHEYISIWGFWNGADKLIVGHRGPPTRGLDAEAAALEGIISEDTMADLVYTARTRLRRLGFEHLYLKPHHLLVSVNERRTLVCGANGQPEIRLCNFELLRRIPDGEPGAERGVHRAPAVRW
;
A
#
# COMPACT_ATOMS: atom_id res chain seq x y z
N MET A 1 -28.42 -30.57 27.30
CA MET A 1 -27.00 -30.78 27.66
C MET A 1 -26.36 -31.58 26.55
N THR A 2 -25.73 -30.86 25.62
CA THR A 2 -24.86 -31.40 24.56
C THR A 2 -23.98 -30.23 24.15
N GLU A 3 -22.76 -30.20 24.67
CA GLU A 3 -21.76 -29.17 24.42
C GLU A 3 -21.25 -29.31 22.98
N GLY A 4 -21.52 -28.29 22.16
CA GLY A 4 -20.96 -28.17 20.82
C GLY A 4 -19.51 -27.69 20.90
N ARG A 5 -18.58 -28.61 20.68
CA ARG A 5 -17.14 -28.35 20.55
C ARG A 5 -16.91 -27.49 19.31
N VAL A 6 -16.50 -26.24 19.49
CA VAL A 6 -16.05 -25.37 18.40
C VAL A 6 -14.69 -25.89 17.95
N GLU A 7 -14.65 -26.58 16.80
CA GLU A 7 -13.39 -26.93 16.14
C GLU A 7 -12.70 -25.65 15.68
N SER A 8 -11.55 -25.36 16.29
CA SER A 8 -10.61 -24.33 15.87
C SER A 8 -10.18 -24.59 14.43
N SER A 9 -10.41 -23.62 13.55
CA SER A 9 -9.84 -23.62 12.20
C SER A 9 -8.32 -23.81 12.29
N PRO A 10 -7.72 -24.68 11.46
CA PRO A 10 -6.28 -24.90 11.51
C PRO A 10 -5.56 -23.61 11.16
N GLU A 11 -4.72 -23.16 12.10
CA GLU A 11 -3.75 -22.10 11.89
C GLU A 11 -2.91 -22.50 10.67
N VAL A 12 -3.05 -21.76 9.56
CA VAL A 12 -2.21 -21.94 8.39
C VAL A 12 -0.83 -21.43 8.77
N VAL A 13 -0.01 -22.32 9.30
CA VAL A 13 1.43 -22.10 9.43
C VAL A 13 1.96 -21.91 8.02
N GLU A 14 2.31 -20.67 7.66
CA GLU A 14 3.07 -20.42 6.44
C GLU A 14 4.33 -21.30 6.50
N PRO A 15 4.62 -22.12 5.48
CA PRO A 15 5.81 -22.94 5.49
C PRO A 15 7.01 -22.00 5.59
N ALA A 16 7.83 -22.20 6.65
CA ALA A 16 9.10 -21.51 6.82
C ALA A 16 9.85 -21.51 5.48
N ALA A 17 10.23 -20.32 5.01
CA ALA A 17 10.89 -20.15 3.73
C ALA A 17 12.09 -21.09 3.64
N ALA A 18 12.08 -21.99 2.65
CA ALA A 18 13.20 -22.90 2.42
C ALA A 18 14.50 -22.08 2.32
N PRO A 19 15.61 -22.52 2.93
CA PRO A 19 16.88 -21.82 2.83
C PRO A 19 17.23 -21.58 1.36
N PRO A 20 17.77 -20.39 1.01
CA PRO A 20 18.12 -20.08 -0.36
C PRO A 20 19.07 -21.15 -0.92
N PRO A 21 18.90 -21.58 -2.19
CA PRO A 21 19.83 -22.54 -2.78
C PRO A 21 21.27 -22.00 -2.68
N PRO A 22 22.26 -22.86 -2.43
CA PRO A 22 23.62 -22.47 -2.09
C PRO A 22 24.33 -21.62 -3.17
N ASP A 23 23.81 -21.61 -4.40
CA ASP A 23 24.39 -20.95 -5.56
C ASP A 23 23.68 -19.62 -5.95
N LEU A 24 22.96 -18.98 -5.01
CA LEU A 24 22.37 -17.67 -5.31
C LEU A 24 23.44 -16.58 -5.44
N PRO A 25 23.34 -15.69 -6.46
CA PRO A 25 24.17 -14.51 -6.54
C PRO A 25 23.98 -13.62 -5.31
N GLN A 26 25.03 -12.89 -4.92
CA GLN A 26 24.94 -11.94 -3.83
C GLN A 26 23.79 -10.94 -4.07
N GLY A 27 22.87 -10.86 -3.12
CA GLY A 27 21.61 -10.16 -3.27
C GLY A 27 20.78 -10.20 -1.99
N GLY A 28 19.53 -9.77 -2.10
CA GLY A 28 18.58 -9.74 -0.98
C GLY A 28 17.16 -10.02 -1.44
N TRP A 29 16.31 -10.42 -0.49
CA TRP A 29 14.88 -10.54 -0.73
C TRP A 29 14.22 -9.16 -0.73
N VAL A 30 13.39 -8.90 -1.73
CA VAL A 30 12.55 -7.71 -1.82
C VAL A 30 11.11 -8.11 -2.18
N ASP A 31 10.13 -7.46 -1.58
CA ASP A 31 8.72 -7.70 -1.86
C ASP A 31 8.15 -6.54 -2.67
N LEU A 32 7.74 -6.81 -3.91
CA LEU A 32 7.18 -5.82 -4.82
C LEU A 32 5.80 -6.30 -5.27
N LEU A 33 4.76 -5.53 -4.94
CA LEU A 33 3.36 -5.81 -5.30
C LEU A 33 2.88 -7.21 -4.89
N GLY A 34 3.30 -7.69 -3.72
CA GLY A 34 2.92 -9.01 -3.20
C GLY A 34 3.66 -10.18 -3.85
N VAL A 35 4.69 -9.90 -4.66
CA VAL A 35 5.61 -10.91 -5.19
C VAL A 35 6.97 -10.75 -4.53
N ARG A 36 7.46 -11.85 -3.96
CA ARG A 36 8.77 -11.95 -3.36
C ARG A 36 9.84 -12.23 -4.41
N TYR A 37 10.79 -11.32 -4.57
CA TYR A 37 11.89 -11.43 -5.51
C TYR A 37 13.23 -11.60 -4.79
N TRP A 38 14.11 -12.42 -5.35
CA TRP A 38 15.54 -12.29 -5.06
C TRP A 38 16.12 -11.24 -6.00
N HIS A 39 16.53 -10.10 -5.45
CA HIS A 39 17.16 -9.02 -6.20
C HIS A 39 18.68 -9.11 -6.07
N CYS A 40 19.37 -9.08 -7.21
CA CYS A 40 20.82 -9.06 -7.28
C CYS A 40 21.31 -8.16 -8.41
N ARG A 41 22.55 -7.68 -8.28
CA ARG A 41 23.24 -6.91 -9.33
C ARG A 41 23.91 -7.87 -10.30
N THR A 42 23.79 -7.59 -11.59
CA THR A 42 24.46 -8.39 -12.64
C THR A 42 25.90 -7.92 -12.83
N ALA A 43 26.75 -8.75 -13.46
CA ALA A 43 28.16 -8.46 -13.62
C ALA A 43 28.43 -7.17 -14.43
N GLU A 44 27.54 -6.86 -15.37
CA GLU A 44 27.54 -5.65 -16.19
C GLU A 44 26.89 -4.43 -15.50
N GLY A 45 26.44 -4.57 -14.25
CA GLY A 45 25.87 -3.47 -13.46
C GLY A 45 24.37 -3.23 -13.69
N GLY A 46 23.65 -4.20 -14.26
CA GLY A 46 22.20 -4.21 -14.31
C GLY A 46 21.56 -4.75 -13.03
N ASP A 47 20.23 -4.88 -13.05
CA ASP A 47 19.44 -5.45 -11.95
C ASP A 47 18.70 -6.70 -12.44
N LEU A 48 18.70 -7.74 -11.61
CA LEU A 48 17.97 -8.97 -11.87
C LEU A 48 17.05 -9.29 -10.69
N TYR A 49 15.76 -9.36 -10.96
CA TYR A 49 14.72 -9.72 -10.02
C TYR A 49 14.21 -11.13 -10.36
N LEU A 50 14.58 -12.12 -9.55
CA LEU A 50 14.15 -13.51 -9.74
C LEU A 50 12.88 -13.78 -8.95
N THR A 51 11.84 -14.29 -9.61
CA THR A 51 10.64 -14.77 -8.93
C THR A 51 10.92 -16.09 -8.20
N PRO A 52 10.00 -16.59 -7.34
CA PRO A 52 10.15 -17.93 -6.76
C PRO A 52 10.24 -19.05 -7.81
N HIS A 53 9.72 -18.83 -9.03
CA HIS A 53 9.87 -19.75 -10.15
C HIS A 53 11.23 -19.63 -10.86
N GLY A 54 11.88 -18.46 -10.80
CA GLY A 54 13.20 -18.21 -11.38
C GLY A 54 14.36 -18.57 -10.46
N VAL A 55 14.20 -18.46 -9.13
CA VAL A 55 15.24 -18.74 -8.13
C VAL A 55 15.95 -20.09 -8.34
N PRO A 56 15.24 -21.22 -8.62
CA PRO A 56 15.90 -22.50 -8.92
C PRO A 56 16.82 -22.49 -10.14
N PHE A 57 16.75 -21.45 -10.97
CA PHE A 57 17.50 -21.26 -12.21
C PHE A 57 18.37 -20.00 -12.19
N ALA A 58 18.70 -19.46 -11.01
CA ALA A 58 19.40 -18.19 -10.85
C ALA A 58 20.68 -18.08 -11.71
N ARG A 59 21.44 -19.18 -11.82
CA ARG A 59 22.65 -19.25 -12.66
C ARG A 59 22.30 -19.15 -14.15
N GLN A 60 21.37 -19.95 -14.64
CA GLN A 60 20.94 -19.93 -16.06
C GLN A 60 20.30 -18.59 -16.46
N LEU A 61 19.67 -17.90 -15.50
CA LEU A 61 18.97 -16.63 -15.72
C LEU A 61 19.90 -15.40 -15.66
N GLN A 62 21.18 -15.58 -15.32
CA GLN A 62 22.16 -14.50 -15.48
C GLN A 62 22.26 -14.06 -16.95
N PRO A 63 22.29 -12.75 -17.26
CA PRO A 63 22.25 -12.23 -18.63
C PRO A 63 23.34 -12.79 -19.55
N GLU A 64 24.53 -13.10 -19.05
CA GLU A 64 25.61 -13.72 -19.84
C GLU A 64 25.22 -15.08 -20.46
N ASN A 65 24.21 -15.75 -19.88
CA ASN A 65 23.76 -17.07 -20.32
C ASN A 65 22.65 -17.02 -21.38
N TRP A 66 22.07 -15.85 -21.67
CA TRP A 66 21.00 -15.78 -22.67
C TRP A 66 20.95 -14.44 -23.40
N PHE A 67 21.26 -13.33 -22.74
CA PHE A 67 21.21 -11.96 -23.27
C PHE A 67 22.56 -11.43 -23.77
N GLU A 68 23.67 -12.16 -23.56
CA GLU A 68 24.97 -11.81 -24.14
C GLU A 68 24.84 -11.57 -25.65
N ARG A 69 25.37 -10.44 -26.12
CA ARG A 69 25.08 -9.89 -27.45
C ARG A 69 25.26 -10.89 -28.59
N ARG A 70 26.35 -11.66 -28.61
CA ARG A 70 26.61 -12.67 -29.66
C ARG A 70 25.64 -13.83 -29.50
N TRP A 71 25.51 -14.39 -28.30
CA TRP A 71 24.60 -15.50 -28.03
C TRP A 71 23.15 -15.17 -28.40
N PHE A 72 22.62 -14.04 -27.91
CA PHE A 72 21.26 -13.60 -28.15
C PHE A 72 20.99 -13.40 -29.64
N ARG A 73 21.88 -12.73 -30.37
CA ARG A 73 21.72 -12.50 -31.82
C ARG A 73 21.71 -13.79 -32.62
N THR A 74 22.54 -14.77 -32.25
CA THR A 74 22.65 -16.04 -32.97
C THR A 74 21.50 -16.99 -32.68
N HIS A 75 20.98 -17.02 -31.45
CA HIS A 75 20.03 -18.06 -31.02
C HIS A 75 18.59 -17.59 -30.84
N ARG A 76 18.32 -16.29 -30.92
CA ARG A 76 16.95 -15.78 -30.78
C ARG A 76 16.11 -16.12 -32.01
N VAL A 77 14.87 -16.54 -31.77
CA VAL A 77 13.83 -16.68 -32.78
C VAL A 77 12.74 -15.67 -32.47
N ARG A 78 12.43 -14.78 -33.41
CA ARG A 78 11.34 -13.81 -33.24
C ARG A 78 10.02 -14.56 -33.30
N LEU A 79 9.14 -14.32 -32.33
CA LEU A 79 7.80 -14.88 -32.33
C LEU A 79 6.85 -13.94 -33.10
N HIS A 80 5.81 -14.52 -33.70
CA HIS A 80 4.78 -13.76 -34.41
C HIS A 80 3.99 -12.90 -33.42
N GLY A 81 3.70 -11.65 -33.82
CA GLY A 81 2.99 -10.67 -32.99
C GLY A 81 3.43 -9.24 -33.28
N THR A 82 2.69 -8.28 -32.72
CA THR A 82 3.00 -6.84 -32.81
C THR A 82 4.10 -6.41 -31.86
N SER A 83 4.27 -7.13 -30.74
CA SER A 83 5.31 -6.91 -29.74
C SER A 83 6.67 -7.48 -30.14
N THR A 84 7.75 -6.93 -29.57
CA THR A 84 9.10 -7.48 -29.73
C THR A 84 9.29 -8.63 -28.74
N VAL A 85 8.98 -9.85 -29.19
CA VAL A 85 9.08 -11.07 -28.36
C VAL A 85 10.00 -12.08 -29.06
N TYR A 86 10.92 -12.66 -28.29
CA TYR A 86 11.82 -13.70 -28.78
C TYR A 86 11.73 -14.96 -27.93
N ARG A 87 11.87 -16.11 -28.59
CA ARG A 87 12.28 -17.35 -27.95
C ARG A 87 13.79 -17.47 -27.98
N VAL A 88 14.42 -17.76 -26.84
CA VAL A 88 15.88 -17.86 -26.73
C VAL A 88 16.27 -19.02 -25.81
N PRO A 89 17.19 -19.91 -26.22
CA PRO A 89 17.76 -20.90 -25.32
C PRO A 89 18.81 -20.28 -24.40
N THR A 90 18.89 -20.73 -23.15
CA THR A 90 20.06 -20.41 -22.31
C THR A 90 21.29 -21.19 -22.78
N ARG A 91 22.48 -20.74 -22.40
CA ARG A 91 23.67 -21.59 -22.41
C ARG A 91 23.43 -22.82 -21.52
N PRO A 92 23.94 -24.00 -21.88
CA PRO A 92 23.85 -25.17 -21.01
C PRO A 92 24.58 -24.90 -19.69
N SER A 93 23.89 -25.12 -18.57
CA SER A 93 24.49 -25.07 -17.23
C SER A 93 23.96 -26.23 -16.41
N ALA A 94 24.86 -26.98 -15.77
CA ALA A 94 24.55 -28.20 -14.99
C ALA A 94 23.67 -29.21 -15.77
N GLY A 95 23.99 -29.45 -17.05
CA GLY A 95 23.28 -30.41 -17.90
C GLY A 95 21.88 -29.99 -18.35
N ARG A 96 21.43 -28.76 -18.04
CA ARG A 96 20.11 -28.25 -18.39
C ARG A 96 20.20 -26.98 -19.23
N GLN A 97 19.38 -26.93 -20.28
CA GLN A 97 19.15 -25.74 -21.10
C GLN A 97 17.68 -25.33 -20.97
N LEU A 98 17.43 -24.07 -20.62
CA LEU A 98 16.07 -23.53 -20.58
C LEU A 98 15.71 -22.94 -21.94
N GLN A 99 14.43 -22.97 -22.25
CA GLN A 99 13.85 -22.24 -23.38
C GLN A 99 13.08 -21.07 -22.78
N LEU A 100 13.54 -19.85 -23.07
CA LEU A 100 12.99 -18.62 -22.52
C LEU A 100 12.10 -17.94 -23.56
N VAL A 101 11.11 -17.22 -23.08
CA VAL A 101 10.43 -16.15 -23.82
C VAL A 101 10.88 -14.83 -23.22
N VAL A 102 11.42 -13.96 -24.06
CA VAL A 102 11.98 -12.66 -23.69
C VAL A 102 11.13 -11.58 -24.33
N LYS A 103 10.61 -10.68 -23.50
CA LYS A 103 9.73 -9.56 -23.89
C LYS A 103 10.21 -8.26 -23.24
N TRP A 104 10.03 -7.13 -23.92
CA TRP A 104 10.27 -5.81 -23.35
C TRP A 104 8.96 -5.21 -22.85
N SER A 105 9.00 -4.64 -21.65
CA SER A 105 7.85 -3.95 -21.06
C SER A 105 7.54 -2.68 -21.85
N ARG A 106 6.27 -2.57 -22.23
CA ARG A 106 5.66 -1.41 -22.89
C ARG A 106 5.06 -0.41 -21.90
N VAL A 107 5.43 -0.51 -20.62
CA VAL A 107 4.93 0.38 -19.57
C VAL A 107 5.10 1.84 -19.98
N GLY A 108 4.02 2.62 -19.90
CA GLY A 108 4.02 4.04 -20.26
C GLY A 108 3.90 4.34 -21.75
N GLU A 109 3.89 3.35 -22.65
CA GLU A 109 3.60 3.56 -24.08
C GLU A 109 2.08 3.72 -24.33
N ASP A 110 1.72 4.10 -25.55
CA ASP A 110 0.33 4.14 -26.01
C ASP A 110 -0.17 2.76 -26.42
N VAL A 111 -1.37 2.40 -25.93
CA VAL A 111 -2.05 1.18 -26.35
C VAL A 111 -2.68 1.44 -27.71
N PRO A 112 -2.33 0.70 -28.78
CA PRO A 112 -2.86 0.95 -30.11
C PRO A 112 -4.39 0.79 -30.15
N GLY A 113 -5.11 1.65 -30.88
CA GLY A 113 -6.58 1.65 -30.94
C GLY A 113 -7.19 0.30 -31.36
N ASP A 114 -6.53 -0.44 -32.24
CA ASP A 114 -6.94 -1.78 -32.74
C ASP A 114 -6.84 -2.88 -31.67
N THR A 115 -6.22 -2.56 -30.53
CA THR A 115 -6.08 -3.42 -29.35
C THR A 115 -7.31 -3.31 -28.44
N LEU A 116 -8.15 -2.28 -28.65
CA LEU A 116 -9.35 -2.03 -27.87
C LEU A 116 -10.55 -2.75 -28.48
N SER A 117 -11.03 -3.81 -27.82
CA SER A 117 -12.35 -4.37 -28.14
C SER A 117 -13.43 -3.29 -27.92
N VAL A 118 -14.25 -3.09 -28.95
CA VAL A 118 -15.17 -1.97 -29.12
C VAL A 118 -16.15 -1.88 -27.92
N GLN A 119 -16.16 -0.70 -27.27
CA GLN A 119 -17.09 -0.16 -26.24
C GLN A 119 -16.70 -0.10 -24.74
N ARG A 120 -15.63 -0.73 -24.19
CA ARG A 120 -15.40 -0.70 -22.71
C ARG A 120 -14.02 -0.32 -22.17
N PHE A 121 -13.03 -0.02 -23.02
CA PHE A 121 -11.63 0.07 -22.59
C PHE A 121 -10.88 1.33 -23.03
N ILE A 122 -11.57 2.47 -23.15
CA ILE A 122 -10.99 3.75 -23.58
C ILE A 122 -9.76 4.16 -22.74
N ASN A 123 -9.60 3.62 -21.52
CA ASN A 123 -8.50 3.94 -20.60
C ASN A 123 -7.56 2.75 -20.29
N ALA A 124 -7.43 1.74 -21.17
CA ALA A 124 -6.49 0.65 -20.96
C ALA A 124 -5.03 1.16 -21.01
N GLU A 125 -4.21 0.74 -20.05
CA GLU A 125 -2.78 1.07 -19.99
C GLU A 125 -1.96 -0.20 -19.81
N PHE A 126 -0.78 -0.26 -20.43
CA PHE A 126 0.15 -1.36 -20.20
C PHE A 126 0.58 -1.42 -18.73
N ASN A 127 0.58 -2.65 -18.18
CA ASN A 127 1.14 -2.94 -16.88
C ASN A 127 2.65 -2.64 -16.84
N SER A 128 3.13 -2.15 -15.70
CA SER A 128 4.54 -2.22 -15.36
C SER A 128 5.00 -3.68 -15.28
N PRO A 129 6.31 -3.96 -15.43
CA PRO A 129 6.80 -5.33 -15.36
C PRO A 129 6.45 -6.03 -14.04
N PHE A 130 6.42 -5.27 -12.93
CA PHE A 130 6.06 -5.78 -11.61
C PHE A 130 4.55 -6.02 -11.47
N GLU A 131 3.69 -5.14 -12.02
CA GLU A 131 2.24 -5.36 -12.05
C GLU A 131 1.88 -6.61 -12.87
N GLU A 132 2.50 -6.78 -14.05
CA GLU A 132 2.26 -7.94 -14.91
C GLU A 132 2.59 -9.24 -14.18
N PHE A 133 3.76 -9.30 -13.53
CA PHE A 133 4.14 -10.47 -12.74
C PHE A 133 3.26 -10.67 -11.51
N ALA A 134 2.87 -9.59 -10.80
CA ALA A 134 1.99 -9.68 -9.63
C ALA A 134 0.62 -10.29 -9.99
N LEU A 135 -0.03 -9.74 -11.01
CA LEU A 135 -1.33 -10.22 -11.48
C LEU A 135 -1.24 -11.65 -12.02
N LEU A 136 -0.17 -11.98 -12.75
CA LEU A 136 0.05 -13.32 -13.26
C LEU A 136 0.28 -14.33 -12.15
N MET A 137 1.11 -13.99 -11.15
CA MET A 137 1.36 -14.84 -10.00
C MET A 137 0.09 -15.09 -9.20
N GLU A 138 -0.73 -14.04 -8.99
CA GLU A 138 -2.02 -14.14 -8.32
C GLU A 138 -3.00 -15.05 -9.07
N LEU A 139 -3.16 -14.86 -10.38
CA LEU A 139 -3.98 -15.73 -11.24
C LEU A 139 -3.52 -17.19 -11.13
N ARG A 140 -2.21 -17.43 -11.11
CA ARG A 140 -1.62 -18.78 -11.00
C ARG A 140 -1.83 -19.43 -9.63
N GLN A 141 -1.84 -18.64 -8.55
CA GLN A 141 -2.18 -19.13 -7.21
C GLN A 141 -3.65 -19.58 -7.16
N GLY A 142 -4.53 -18.91 -7.92
CA GLY A 142 -5.91 -19.34 -8.11
C GLY A 142 -6.78 -19.28 -6.85
N ARG A 143 -6.39 -18.46 -5.87
CA ARG A 143 -7.10 -18.27 -4.58
C ARG A 143 -8.48 -17.64 -4.75
N TYR A 144 -8.66 -16.80 -5.77
CA TYR A 144 -9.95 -16.20 -6.11
C TYR A 144 -10.69 -17.03 -7.17
N GLY A 145 -12.01 -17.04 -7.07
CA GLY A 145 -12.89 -17.79 -7.97
C GLY A 145 -12.93 -19.30 -7.70
N PRO A 146 -13.73 -20.05 -8.48
CA PRO A 146 -13.98 -21.47 -8.24
C PRO A 146 -12.71 -22.33 -8.39
N PRO A 147 -12.43 -23.29 -7.48
CA PRO A 147 -11.18 -24.06 -7.48
C PRO A 147 -11.04 -25.03 -8.66
N GLY A 148 -12.15 -25.43 -9.28
CA GLY A 148 -12.17 -26.39 -10.40
C GLY A 148 -11.65 -25.85 -11.73
N TYR A 149 -11.51 -24.54 -11.88
CA TYR A 149 -11.02 -23.91 -13.10
C TYR A 149 -9.56 -23.52 -12.94
N ARG A 150 -8.73 -23.80 -13.95
CA ARG A 150 -7.31 -23.45 -13.91
C ARG A 150 -6.83 -22.91 -15.25
N VAL A 151 -6.75 -21.58 -15.32
CA VAL A 151 -6.10 -20.89 -16.42
C VAL A 151 -4.60 -21.13 -16.35
N ARG A 152 -4.06 -21.89 -17.31
CA ARG A 152 -2.61 -22.14 -17.38
C ARG A 152 -1.94 -20.95 -18.05
N THR A 153 -0.75 -20.59 -17.59
CA THR A 153 0.02 -19.47 -18.15
C THR A 153 1.50 -19.82 -18.22
N GLN A 154 2.30 -18.96 -18.83
CA GLN A 154 3.75 -19.03 -18.72
C GLN A 154 4.19 -18.84 -17.26
N LYS A 155 5.31 -19.45 -16.87
CA LYS A 155 5.92 -19.13 -15.57
C LYS A 155 6.72 -17.83 -15.73
N PRO A 156 6.43 -16.77 -14.95
CA PRO A 156 7.30 -15.61 -14.88
C PRO A 156 8.57 -16.00 -14.13
N LEU A 157 9.73 -15.91 -14.78
CA LEU A 157 11.01 -16.35 -14.20
C LEU A 157 11.78 -15.17 -13.63
N ALA A 158 11.97 -14.11 -14.42
CA ALA A 158 12.76 -12.96 -14.00
C ALA A 158 12.34 -11.66 -14.68
N ILE A 159 12.64 -10.54 -14.02
CA ILE A 159 12.70 -9.21 -14.64
C ILE A 159 14.17 -8.81 -14.66
N TYR A 160 14.71 -8.60 -15.85
CA TYR A 160 16.07 -8.09 -16.05
C TYR A 160 16.00 -6.62 -16.48
N VAL A 161 16.76 -5.76 -15.79
CA VAL A 161 16.88 -4.33 -16.07
C VAL A 161 18.34 -4.05 -16.47
N PRO A 162 18.63 -3.91 -17.77
CA PRO A 162 19.97 -3.63 -18.24
C PRO A 162 20.57 -2.35 -17.63
N PRO A 163 21.90 -2.24 -17.51
CA PRO A 163 22.57 -1.04 -16.98
C PRO A 163 22.38 0.17 -17.90
N GLU A 164 22.18 -0.04 -19.20
CA GLU A 164 22.08 1.02 -20.18
C GLU A 164 20.85 1.90 -19.93
N ARG A 165 21.08 3.21 -19.96
CA ARG A 165 20.00 4.21 -19.97
C ARG A 165 19.77 4.67 -21.40
N MET A 166 18.50 4.71 -21.77
CA MET A 166 18.03 5.18 -23.06
C MET A 166 17.77 6.70 -23.04
N ARG A 167 17.64 7.29 -24.22
CA ARG A 167 17.08 8.63 -24.40
C ARG A 167 15.56 8.53 -24.37
N ARG A 168 14.89 9.61 -23.92
CA ARG A 168 13.42 9.64 -23.75
C ARG A 168 12.65 9.18 -24.99
N TRP A 169 13.01 9.71 -26.16
CA TRP A 169 12.34 9.38 -27.42
C TRP A 169 12.55 7.91 -27.84
N GLU A 170 13.62 7.25 -27.41
CA GLU A 170 13.88 5.83 -27.74
C GLU A 170 12.95 4.89 -26.97
N THR A 171 12.38 5.33 -25.85
CA THR A 171 11.50 4.51 -25.03
C THR A 171 10.04 4.57 -25.48
N GLY A 172 9.62 5.62 -26.18
CA GLY A 172 8.23 5.85 -26.55
C GLY A 172 7.28 6.07 -25.37
N ARG A 173 7.80 6.23 -24.14
CA ARG A 173 7.01 6.29 -22.91
C ARG A 173 6.58 7.71 -22.57
N SER A 174 5.34 7.83 -22.12
CA SER A 174 4.78 9.07 -21.57
C SER A 174 5.17 9.26 -20.10
N GLU A 175 5.67 10.44 -19.78
CA GLU A 175 5.95 10.83 -18.39
C GLU A 175 4.71 10.78 -17.50
N SER A 176 3.55 11.19 -18.02
CA SER A 176 2.31 11.21 -17.23
C SER A 176 1.86 9.79 -16.87
N LYS A 177 2.00 8.84 -17.79
CA LYS A 177 1.68 7.43 -17.57
C LYS A 177 2.64 6.77 -16.60
N ILE A 178 3.95 7.00 -16.74
CA ILE A 178 4.94 6.50 -15.77
C ILE A 178 4.68 7.10 -14.38
N ALA A 179 4.40 8.40 -14.30
CA ALA A 179 4.05 9.05 -13.04
C ALA A 179 2.75 8.49 -12.43
N ALA A 180 1.76 8.12 -13.26
CA ALA A 180 0.55 7.45 -12.82
C ALA A 180 0.83 6.05 -12.26
N LYS A 181 1.68 5.25 -12.91
CA LYS A 181 2.11 3.93 -12.42
C LYS A 181 2.88 4.00 -11.11
N LEU A 182 3.87 4.89 -11.03
CA LEU A 182 4.61 5.18 -9.79
C LEU A 182 3.67 5.64 -8.67
N ALA A 183 2.68 6.48 -9.01
CA ALA A 183 1.68 6.88 -8.04
C ALA A 183 0.88 5.66 -7.58
N GLN A 184 0.34 4.84 -8.49
CA GLN A 184 -0.45 3.63 -8.20
C GLN A 184 0.28 2.63 -7.30
N HIS A 185 1.59 2.49 -7.46
CA HIS A 185 2.42 1.50 -6.79
C HIS A 185 3.60 2.12 -6.01
N PRO A 186 3.33 2.76 -4.85
CA PRO A 186 4.37 3.23 -3.92
C PRO A 186 5.37 2.11 -3.60
N GLY A 187 6.67 2.39 -3.70
CA GLY A 187 7.73 1.42 -3.42
C GLY A 187 8.18 0.58 -4.63
N VAL A 188 7.54 0.74 -5.80
CA VAL A 188 8.07 0.22 -7.06
C VAL A 188 8.83 1.33 -7.76
N GLU A 189 10.13 1.14 -7.95
CA GLU A 189 10.93 2.06 -8.77
C GLU A 189 10.77 1.73 -10.26
N LEU A 190 10.26 2.71 -11.01
CA LEU A 190 10.20 2.69 -12.47
C LEU A 190 10.95 3.89 -13.03
N ASP A 191 12.10 3.63 -13.66
CA ASP A 191 12.86 4.62 -14.41
C ASP A 191 12.38 4.62 -15.86
N ILE A 192 11.82 5.77 -16.28
CA ILE A 192 11.35 5.98 -17.65
C ILE A 192 12.44 5.68 -18.69
N LEU A 193 13.72 5.90 -18.35
CA LEU A 193 14.87 5.75 -19.24
C LEU A 193 15.47 4.33 -19.25
N ARG A 194 14.99 3.40 -18.42
CA ARG A 194 15.54 2.03 -18.37
C ARG A 194 14.67 1.04 -19.11
N GLN A 195 15.29 0.06 -19.75
CA GLN A 195 14.55 -1.08 -20.30
C GLN A 195 14.19 -2.06 -19.20
N TYR A 196 13.00 -2.66 -19.33
CA TYR A 196 12.57 -3.76 -18.48
C TYR A 196 12.30 -4.97 -19.35
N VAL A 197 13.10 -6.02 -19.16
CA VAL A 197 13.03 -7.26 -19.93
C VAL A 197 12.37 -8.32 -19.08
N LEU A 198 11.16 -8.72 -19.44
CA LEU A 198 10.43 -9.81 -18.79
C LEU A 198 10.88 -11.14 -19.39
N VAL A 199 11.25 -12.08 -18.53
CA VAL A 199 11.71 -13.42 -18.88
C VAL A 199 10.71 -14.45 -18.37
N TYR A 200 10.15 -15.22 -19.30
CA TYR A 200 9.18 -16.27 -19.05
C TYR A 200 9.71 -17.65 -19.46
N GLU A 201 9.16 -18.70 -18.86
CA GLU A 201 9.37 -20.07 -19.33
C GLU A 201 8.61 -20.31 -20.66
N TRP A 202 9.27 -20.95 -21.63
CA TRP A 202 8.62 -21.39 -22.86
C TRP A 202 7.55 -22.44 -22.57
N VAL A 203 6.32 -22.20 -23.05
CA VAL A 203 5.25 -23.19 -23.02
C VAL A 203 5.31 -24.00 -24.32
N LYS A 204 5.48 -25.32 -24.20
CA LYS A 204 5.41 -26.21 -25.35
C LYS A 204 4.03 -26.12 -26.01
N GLY A 205 3.98 -25.79 -27.29
CA GLY A 205 2.77 -25.64 -28.10
C GLY A 205 3.00 -24.67 -29.25
N VAL A 206 1.93 -24.37 -29.96
CA VAL A 206 1.82 -23.31 -30.98
C VAL A 206 0.59 -22.46 -30.64
N ASP A 207 0.51 -21.24 -31.17
CA ASP A 207 -0.70 -20.44 -31.00
C ASP A 207 -1.89 -21.06 -31.74
N LEU A 208 -3.11 -20.73 -31.31
CA LEU A 208 -4.34 -21.34 -31.84
C LEU A 208 -4.56 -21.04 -33.33
N VAL A 209 -4.14 -19.86 -33.81
CA VAL A 209 -4.26 -19.49 -35.22
C VAL A 209 -3.33 -20.38 -36.05
N GLU A 210 -2.09 -20.54 -35.63
CA GLU A 210 -1.13 -21.44 -36.24
C GLU A 210 -1.61 -22.90 -36.20
N ALA A 211 -2.12 -23.36 -35.06
CA ALA A 211 -2.63 -24.72 -34.91
C ALA A 211 -3.73 -25.05 -35.93
N LEU A 212 -4.70 -24.14 -36.11
CA LEU A 212 -5.83 -24.34 -37.01
C LEU A 212 -5.48 -24.04 -38.47
N SER A 213 -4.48 -23.21 -38.75
CA SER A 213 -3.98 -22.98 -40.11
C SER A 213 -3.40 -24.24 -40.75
N ARG A 214 -2.86 -25.14 -39.91
CA ARG A 214 -2.29 -26.44 -40.31
C ARG A 214 -3.35 -27.55 -40.40
N ALA A 215 -4.55 -27.30 -39.89
CA ALA A 215 -5.64 -28.25 -39.95
C ALA A 215 -6.39 -28.10 -41.28
N ASP A 216 -6.70 -29.24 -41.90
CA ASP A 216 -7.52 -29.29 -43.12
C ASP A 216 -9.01 -29.14 -42.75
N LEU A 217 -9.37 -27.91 -42.37
CA LEU A 217 -10.71 -27.53 -41.93
C LEU A 217 -11.26 -26.40 -42.80
N PRO A 218 -12.56 -26.43 -43.17
CA PRO A 218 -13.23 -25.31 -43.80
C PRO A 218 -13.11 -24.03 -42.97
N GLU A 219 -13.01 -22.88 -43.65
CA GLU A 219 -12.85 -21.56 -43.02
C GLU A 219 -13.93 -21.27 -41.95
N GLN A 220 -15.19 -21.58 -42.24
CA GLN A 220 -16.29 -21.40 -41.29
C GLN A 220 -16.11 -22.22 -40.00
N GLU A 221 -15.57 -23.43 -40.11
CA GLU A 221 -15.33 -24.29 -38.94
C GLU A 221 -14.12 -23.79 -38.14
N ARG A 222 -13.08 -23.32 -38.82
CA ARG A 222 -11.93 -22.66 -38.20
C ARG A 222 -12.37 -21.44 -37.38
N ASP A 223 -13.19 -20.56 -37.95
CA ASP A 223 -13.69 -19.36 -37.27
C ASP A 223 -14.57 -19.70 -36.07
N ARG A 224 -15.41 -20.73 -36.18
CA ARG A 224 -16.20 -21.24 -35.04
C ARG A 224 -15.30 -21.71 -33.91
N ILE A 225 -14.25 -22.49 -34.19
CA ILE A 225 -13.33 -22.99 -33.17
C ILE A 225 -12.53 -21.82 -32.55
N LEU A 226 -12.04 -20.88 -33.36
CA LEU A 226 -11.34 -19.68 -32.88
C LEU A 226 -12.22 -18.89 -31.92
N SER A 227 -13.46 -18.62 -32.31
CA SER A 227 -14.43 -17.89 -31.49
C SER A 227 -14.77 -18.64 -30.20
N ALA A 228 -15.06 -19.93 -30.28
CA ALA A 228 -15.41 -20.77 -29.12
C ALA A 228 -14.26 -20.87 -28.11
N MET A 229 -13.03 -21.11 -28.57
CA MET A 229 -11.86 -21.21 -27.70
C MET A 229 -11.49 -19.86 -27.08
N THR A 230 -11.61 -18.77 -27.84
CA THR A 230 -11.39 -17.42 -27.31
C THR A 230 -12.44 -17.05 -26.27
N GLY A 231 -13.72 -17.34 -26.55
CA GLY A 231 -14.81 -17.16 -25.60
C GLY A 231 -14.64 -17.98 -24.32
N LEU A 232 -14.17 -19.23 -24.44
CA LEU A 232 -13.84 -20.07 -23.30
C LEU A 232 -12.73 -19.47 -22.44
N ALA A 233 -11.61 -19.03 -23.05
CA ALA A 233 -10.51 -18.42 -22.32
C ALA A 233 -10.93 -17.13 -21.59
N ILE A 234 -11.75 -16.29 -22.25
CA ILE A 234 -12.32 -15.07 -21.64
C ILE A 234 -13.21 -15.45 -20.45
N HIS A 235 -14.08 -16.44 -20.62
CA HIS A 235 -14.99 -16.89 -19.58
C HIS A 235 -14.24 -17.44 -18.35
N GLU A 236 -13.24 -18.31 -18.56
CA GLU A 236 -12.46 -18.88 -17.46
C GLU A 236 -11.59 -17.84 -16.74
N LEU A 237 -11.03 -16.85 -17.45
CA LEU A 237 -10.39 -15.69 -16.82
C LEU A 237 -11.38 -14.91 -15.95
N ALA A 238 -12.58 -14.64 -16.47
CA ALA A 238 -13.61 -13.89 -15.74
C ALA A 238 -14.07 -14.63 -14.48
N LEU A 239 -14.26 -15.95 -14.55
CA LEU A 239 -14.55 -16.79 -13.37
C LEU A 239 -13.45 -16.69 -12.30
N LYS A 240 -12.19 -16.51 -12.73
CA LYS A 240 -11.06 -16.27 -11.84
C LYS A 240 -10.90 -14.82 -11.40
N GLY A 241 -11.81 -13.92 -11.76
CA GLY A 241 -11.76 -12.51 -11.37
C GLY A 241 -10.71 -11.72 -12.15
N PHE A 242 -10.37 -12.15 -13.37
CA PHE A 242 -9.45 -11.45 -14.26
C PHE A 242 -10.06 -11.21 -15.64
N ARG A 243 -9.50 -10.24 -16.36
CA ARG A 243 -9.77 -9.99 -17.77
C ARG A 243 -8.51 -9.51 -18.47
N MET A 244 -8.40 -9.77 -19.77
CA MET A 244 -7.32 -9.28 -20.61
C MET A 244 -7.94 -8.42 -21.71
N ALA A 245 -7.59 -7.14 -21.75
CA ALA A 245 -8.27 -6.17 -22.61
C ALA A 245 -8.11 -6.46 -24.10
N ASP A 246 -7.00 -7.09 -24.49
CA ASP A 246 -6.64 -7.37 -25.88
C ASP A 246 -6.71 -8.85 -26.27
N MET A 247 -7.47 -9.65 -25.51
CA MET A 247 -7.52 -11.10 -25.71
C MET A 247 -7.78 -11.46 -27.17
N LYS A 248 -6.83 -12.20 -27.77
CA LYS A 248 -6.86 -12.66 -29.16
C LYS A 248 -6.57 -14.16 -29.23
N PRO A 249 -7.03 -14.87 -30.28
CA PRO A 249 -6.71 -16.29 -30.46
C PRO A 249 -5.20 -16.57 -30.47
N ALA A 250 -4.38 -15.63 -30.94
CA ALA A 250 -2.91 -15.72 -30.93
C ALA A 250 -2.31 -15.78 -29.51
N HIS A 251 -3.05 -15.38 -28.47
CA HIS A 251 -2.61 -15.44 -27.07
C HIS A 251 -2.91 -16.81 -26.43
N ILE A 252 -3.52 -17.73 -27.17
CA ILE A 252 -3.92 -19.05 -26.69
C ILE A 252 -2.96 -20.09 -27.27
N ILE A 253 -2.09 -20.63 -26.43
CA ILE A 253 -1.15 -21.68 -26.80
C ILE A 253 -1.81 -23.04 -26.60
N VAL A 254 -1.89 -23.82 -27.67
CA VAL A 254 -2.44 -25.18 -27.69
C VAL A 254 -1.37 -26.19 -28.10
N ARG A 255 -1.67 -27.48 -27.90
CA ARG A 255 -0.80 -28.58 -28.33
C ARG A 255 -1.54 -29.43 -29.36
N PRO A 256 -1.23 -29.30 -30.65
CA PRO A 256 -1.74 -30.22 -31.66
C PRO A 256 -1.08 -31.60 -31.50
N GLY A 257 -1.86 -32.66 -31.71
CA GLY A 257 -1.41 -34.03 -31.87
C GLY A 257 -0.89 -34.29 -33.29
N PRO A 258 -0.31 -35.48 -33.53
CA PRO A 258 0.18 -35.86 -34.86
C PRO A 258 -0.90 -35.87 -35.94
N ASP A 259 -2.16 -36.09 -35.54
CA ASP A 259 -3.37 -36.13 -36.38
C ASP A 259 -4.05 -34.76 -36.52
N GLY A 260 -3.45 -33.69 -35.99
CA GLY A 260 -4.04 -32.35 -35.97
C GLY A 260 -5.08 -32.13 -34.86
N SER A 261 -5.42 -33.16 -34.07
CA SER A 261 -6.34 -33.01 -32.95
C SER A 261 -5.72 -32.17 -31.83
N LEU A 262 -6.52 -31.38 -31.10
CA LEU A 262 -6.00 -30.61 -29.97
C LEU A 262 -5.98 -31.47 -28.70
N LYS A 263 -4.89 -31.38 -27.95
CA LYS A 263 -4.75 -32.10 -26.68
C LYS A 263 -5.86 -31.69 -25.70
N LYS A 264 -6.58 -32.68 -25.18
CA LYS A 264 -7.67 -32.51 -24.20
C LYS A 264 -7.31 -33.03 -22.81
N ASP A 265 -8.01 -32.55 -21.79
CA ASP A 265 -7.96 -33.09 -20.43
C ASP A 265 -8.96 -34.24 -20.22
N LYS A 266 -9.08 -34.70 -18.97
CA LYS A 266 -9.95 -35.82 -18.61
C LYS A 266 -11.45 -35.52 -18.80
N SER A 267 -11.84 -34.25 -18.82
CA SER A 267 -13.20 -33.81 -19.11
C SER A 267 -13.46 -33.59 -20.60
N GLY A 268 -12.47 -33.84 -21.46
CA GLY A 268 -12.58 -33.63 -22.90
C GLY A 268 -12.42 -32.17 -23.34
N GLN A 269 -12.03 -31.28 -22.43
CA GLN A 269 -11.79 -29.86 -22.72
C GLN A 269 -10.36 -29.67 -23.26
N VAL A 270 -10.19 -28.78 -24.24
CA VAL A 270 -8.87 -28.50 -24.81
C VAL A 270 -7.97 -27.86 -23.76
N ILE A 271 -6.77 -28.41 -23.60
CA ILE A 271 -5.73 -27.86 -22.74
C ILE A 271 -5.05 -26.71 -23.48
N TYR A 272 -5.20 -25.51 -22.94
CA TYR A 272 -4.51 -24.32 -23.42
C TYR A 272 -3.66 -23.67 -22.33
N ALA A 273 -2.80 -22.75 -22.73
CA ALA A 273 -2.14 -21.80 -21.85
C ALA A 273 -2.22 -20.40 -22.44
N LEU A 274 -2.37 -19.38 -21.60
CA LEU A 274 -2.34 -17.99 -22.01
C LEU A 274 -0.91 -17.44 -22.02
N VAL A 275 -0.67 -16.55 -22.97
CA VAL A 275 0.52 -15.70 -23.07
C VAL A 275 0.10 -14.24 -23.17
N ASP A 276 1.08 -13.34 -23.18
CA ASP A 276 0.92 -11.88 -23.32
C ASP A 276 0.04 -11.23 -22.24
N HIS A 277 0.63 -10.92 -21.07
CA HIS A 277 -0.11 -10.54 -19.86
C HIS A 277 -0.10 -9.04 -19.55
N GLU A 278 0.43 -8.22 -20.46
CA GLU A 278 0.64 -6.78 -20.29
C GLU A 278 -0.64 -5.95 -20.09
N LEU A 279 -1.80 -6.49 -20.50
CA LEU A 279 -3.12 -5.88 -20.33
C LEU A 279 -4.06 -6.79 -19.50
N LEU A 280 -3.46 -7.69 -18.71
CA LEU A 280 -4.17 -8.44 -17.68
C LEU A 280 -4.56 -7.48 -16.54
N VAL A 281 -5.81 -7.53 -16.10
CA VAL A 281 -6.29 -6.75 -14.95
C VAL A 281 -7.29 -7.58 -14.14
N ARG A 282 -7.46 -7.26 -12.85
CA ARG A 282 -8.56 -7.80 -12.05
C ARG A 282 -9.90 -7.28 -12.58
N THR A 283 -10.98 -8.05 -12.38
CA THR A 283 -12.33 -7.52 -12.55
C THR A 283 -12.63 -6.52 -11.42
N PRO A 284 -13.59 -5.58 -11.60
CA PRO A 284 -13.94 -4.62 -10.56
C PRO A 284 -14.32 -5.27 -9.22
N GLU A 285 -15.02 -6.40 -9.27
CA GLU A 285 -15.47 -7.15 -8.08
C GLU A 285 -14.28 -7.78 -7.35
N HIS A 286 -13.35 -8.38 -8.11
CA HIS A 286 -12.15 -8.96 -7.53
C HIS A 286 -11.23 -7.88 -6.95
N GLU A 287 -11.07 -6.75 -7.63
CA GLU A 287 -10.30 -5.62 -7.15
C GLU A 287 -10.86 -5.04 -5.84
N GLU A 288 -12.19 -4.94 -5.71
CA GLU A 288 -12.83 -4.52 -4.45
C GLU A 288 -12.63 -5.56 -3.34
N ALA A 289 -12.72 -6.86 -3.65
CA ALA A 289 -12.46 -7.93 -2.69
C ALA A 289 -11.01 -7.91 -2.16
N VAL A 290 -10.02 -7.68 -3.02
CA VAL A 290 -8.61 -7.52 -2.63
C VAL A 290 -8.44 -6.31 -1.72
N ARG A 291 -9.01 -5.15 -2.09
CA ARG A 291 -8.98 -3.95 -1.25
C ARG A 291 -9.65 -4.17 0.11
N HIS A 292 -10.75 -4.91 0.14
CA HIS A 292 -11.44 -5.26 1.39
C HIS A 292 -10.59 -6.15 2.30
N SER A 293 -9.96 -7.18 1.74
CA SER A 293 -9.05 -8.09 2.47
C SER A 293 -7.86 -7.33 3.06
N HIS A 294 -7.20 -6.47 2.26
CA HIS A 294 -6.09 -5.62 2.73
C HIS A 294 -6.52 -4.69 3.87
N ARG A 295 -7.76 -4.19 3.83
CA ARG A 295 -8.31 -3.35 4.90
C ARG A 295 -8.55 -4.14 6.19
N ILE A 296 -9.05 -5.37 6.11
CA ILE A 296 -9.21 -6.23 7.30
C ILE A 296 -7.85 -6.48 7.93
N HIS A 297 -6.88 -6.90 7.13
CA HIS A 297 -5.51 -7.14 7.59
C HIS A 297 -4.89 -5.90 8.26
N TYR A 298 -5.02 -4.73 7.62
CA TYR A 298 -4.63 -3.45 8.22
C TYR A 298 -5.28 -3.22 9.59
N LEU A 299 -6.60 -3.45 9.74
CA LEU A 299 -7.31 -3.23 11.00
C LEU A 299 -6.83 -4.16 12.11
N GLU A 300 -6.56 -5.42 11.79
CA GLU A 300 -6.01 -6.41 12.73
C GLU A 300 -4.63 -6.00 13.25
N HIS A 301 -3.72 -5.65 12.34
CA HIS A 301 -2.37 -5.17 12.68
C HIS A 301 -2.42 -3.85 13.46
N MET A 302 -3.29 -2.91 13.07
CA MET A 302 -3.46 -1.65 13.78
C MET A 302 -3.94 -1.84 15.22
N ALA A 303 -4.79 -2.82 15.51
CA ALA A 303 -5.25 -3.10 16.86
C ALA A 303 -4.10 -3.56 17.78
N ARG A 304 -3.19 -4.37 17.25
CA ARG A 304 -2.07 -4.97 17.99
C ARG A 304 -0.75 -4.23 17.87
N ARG A 305 -0.71 -3.10 17.16
CA ARG A 305 0.53 -2.39 16.78
C ARG A 305 1.50 -2.05 17.91
N PHE A 306 1.08 -2.01 19.18
CA PHE A 306 1.99 -1.72 20.31
C PHE A 306 2.43 -2.97 21.08
N GLU A 307 1.91 -4.15 20.73
CA GLU A 307 2.34 -5.44 21.25
C GLU A 307 3.79 -5.72 20.82
N ALA A 308 4.52 -6.52 21.62
CA ALA A 308 5.93 -6.78 21.34
C ALA A 308 6.10 -7.49 19.99
N PRO A 309 7.06 -7.08 19.14
CA PRO A 309 7.29 -7.74 17.86
C PRO A 309 7.69 -9.20 18.11
N ARG A 310 7.28 -10.09 17.21
CA ARG A 310 7.81 -11.45 17.16
C ARG A 310 9.31 -11.37 16.81
N ALA A 311 10.13 -12.17 17.46
CA ALA A 311 11.59 -12.11 17.27
C ALA A 311 11.96 -12.52 15.83
N GLY A 312 12.57 -11.60 15.05
CA GLY A 312 13.13 -11.87 13.72
C GLY A 312 12.54 -11.09 12.53
N ASP A 313 11.52 -10.26 12.72
CA ASP A 313 10.64 -9.81 11.62
C ASP A 313 10.88 -8.39 11.08
N LEU A 314 11.94 -7.67 11.48
CA LEU A 314 12.14 -6.29 11.00
C LEU A 314 12.90 -6.26 9.65
N PRO A 315 12.31 -5.72 8.57
CA PRO A 315 13.01 -5.57 7.30
C PRO A 315 14.29 -4.73 7.45
N PRO A 316 15.38 -5.02 6.71
CA PRO A 316 16.68 -4.34 6.89
C PRO A 316 16.66 -2.82 6.70
N HIS A 317 15.68 -2.30 5.95
CA HIS A 317 15.50 -0.87 5.67
C HIS A 317 14.62 -0.14 6.71
N LEU A 318 14.09 -0.86 7.69
CA LEU A 318 13.24 -0.33 8.75
C LEU A 318 13.93 -0.44 10.10
N HIS A 319 13.61 0.50 10.99
CA HIS A 319 14.19 0.58 12.33
C HIS A 319 13.09 0.78 13.37
N ALA A 320 13.09 -0.05 14.41
CA ALA A 320 12.27 0.20 15.59
C ALA A 320 12.93 1.31 16.42
N VAL A 321 12.19 2.38 16.71
CA VAL A 321 12.69 3.54 17.47
C VAL A 321 11.67 3.96 18.53
N ARG A 322 12.16 4.55 19.61
CA ARG A 322 11.32 5.13 20.64
C ARG A 322 11.59 6.62 20.78
N ILE A 323 10.61 7.45 20.47
CA ILE A 323 10.72 8.90 20.46
C ILE A 323 9.70 9.48 21.43
N LEU A 324 10.16 10.26 22.41
CA LEU A 324 9.31 10.89 23.45
C LEU A 324 8.35 9.89 24.14
N GLY A 325 8.80 8.64 24.32
CA GLY A 325 8.05 7.59 24.99
C GLY A 325 7.12 6.77 24.10
N VAL A 326 6.92 7.15 22.83
CA VAL A 326 6.12 6.42 21.83
C VAL A 326 7.02 5.56 20.95
N ASP A 327 6.62 4.31 20.75
CA ASP A 327 7.30 3.39 19.83
C ASP A 327 6.89 3.68 18.38
N TYR A 328 7.84 3.62 17.45
CA TYR A 328 7.65 3.78 16.02
C TYR A 328 8.45 2.76 15.21
N ILE A 329 7.94 2.44 14.02
CA ILE A 329 8.72 1.90 12.92
C ILE A 329 9.14 3.07 12.01
N TYR A 330 10.45 3.28 11.88
CA TYR A 330 11.07 4.32 11.07
C TYR A 330 11.62 3.75 9.76
N GLY A 331 11.49 4.51 8.68
CA GLY A 331 12.13 4.23 7.39
C GLY A 331 12.07 5.42 6.44
N ARG A 332 12.80 5.32 5.32
CA ARG A 332 12.78 6.33 4.25
C ARG A 332 11.62 6.08 3.29
N ALA A 333 10.95 7.16 2.89
CA ALA A 333 9.97 7.13 1.81
C ALA A 333 10.69 7.45 0.48
N GLU A 334 11.34 6.44 -0.11
CA GLU A 334 12.25 6.59 -1.26
C GLU A 334 11.62 7.36 -2.42
N SER A 335 10.37 7.06 -2.75
CA SER A 335 9.58 7.69 -3.80
C SER A 335 9.38 9.20 -3.68
N THR A 336 9.53 9.76 -2.48
CA THR A 336 9.44 11.20 -2.23
C THR A 336 10.70 11.80 -1.62
N GLY A 337 11.69 10.97 -1.30
CA GLY A 337 12.89 11.33 -0.53
C GLY A 337 12.61 11.73 0.93
N GLY A 338 11.39 11.47 1.44
CA GLY A 338 10.98 11.86 2.79
C GLY A 338 11.29 10.81 3.85
N ARG A 339 10.84 11.06 5.08
CA ARG A 339 10.98 10.13 6.22
C ARG A 339 9.63 9.82 6.83
N LEU A 340 9.44 8.57 7.23
CA LEU A 340 8.19 8.08 7.78
C LEU A 340 8.43 7.42 9.14
N TRP A 341 7.58 7.75 10.11
CA TRP A 341 7.52 7.12 11.42
C TRP A 341 6.10 6.61 11.64
N VAL A 342 5.90 5.30 11.63
CA VAL A 342 4.61 4.66 11.87
C VAL A 342 4.49 4.30 13.34
N ALA A 343 3.47 4.80 14.02
CA ALA A 343 3.30 4.63 15.46
C ALA A 343 2.96 3.17 15.81
N GLY A 344 3.82 2.52 16.58
CA GLY A 344 3.76 1.11 16.89
C GLY A 344 5.10 0.41 16.71
N LYS A 345 5.08 -0.91 16.83
CA LYS A 345 6.19 -1.86 16.72
C LYS A 345 6.01 -2.84 15.56
N ASP A 346 4.93 -2.70 14.81
CA ASP A 346 4.54 -3.61 13.74
C ASP A 346 5.03 -3.07 12.37
N PRO A 347 6.00 -3.73 11.72
CA PRO A 347 6.55 -3.29 10.44
C PRO A 347 5.59 -3.43 9.26
N ASP A 348 4.60 -4.31 9.32
CA ASP A 348 3.66 -4.56 8.21
C ASP A 348 2.78 -3.33 7.95
N LEU A 349 2.63 -2.47 8.96
CA LEU A 349 1.93 -1.20 8.86
C LEU A 349 2.67 -0.13 8.05
N PHE A 350 4.00 -0.26 7.88
CA PHE A 350 4.83 0.79 7.27
C PHE A 350 4.32 1.19 5.88
N ASN A 351 4.05 0.19 5.04
CA ASN A 351 3.66 0.39 3.65
C ASN A 351 2.32 1.11 3.49
N TYR A 352 1.40 0.96 4.44
CA TYR A 352 0.07 1.62 4.39
C TYR A 352 0.13 3.14 4.53
N PHE A 353 1.21 3.67 5.13
CA PHE A 353 1.37 5.10 5.40
C PHE A 353 2.37 5.81 4.48
N LEU A 354 2.92 5.10 3.49
CA LEU A 354 3.72 5.72 2.43
C LEU A 354 2.93 6.84 1.73
N PRO A 355 3.54 8.01 1.50
CA PRO A 355 2.82 9.21 1.04
C PRO A 355 2.14 9.04 -0.32
N GLU A 356 2.57 8.15 -1.19
CA GLU A 356 1.96 7.92 -2.51
C GLU A 356 0.61 7.20 -2.39
N ARG A 357 0.32 6.59 -1.23
CA ARG A 357 -0.98 5.94 -0.96
C ARG A 357 -2.09 6.92 -0.60
N TRP A 358 -1.76 8.15 -0.18
CA TRP A 358 -2.74 9.09 0.38
C TRP A 358 -2.53 10.58 0.04
N ARG A 359 -1.33 11.00 -0.40
CA ARG A 359 -1.05 12.44 -0.64
C ARG A 359 -1.74 12.98 -1.90
N ARG A 360 -1.97 12.11 -2.89
CA ARG A 360 -2.60 12.46 -4.19
C ARG A 360 -4.02 11.89 -4.34
N THR A 361 -4.57 11.27 -3.32
CA THR A 361 -5.97 10.81 -3.34
C THR A 361 -6.92 11.99 -3.14
N PRO A 362 -8.16 11.91 -3.63
CA PRO A 362 -9.18 12.91 -3.35
C PRO A 362 -9.29 13.18 -1.84
N ARG A 363 -9.41 14.45 -1.47
CA ARG A 363 -9.41 14.88 -0.08
C ARG A 363 -10.46 15.94 0.18
N GLU A 364 -11.03 15.89 1.38
CA GLU A 364 -12.02 16.85 1.89
C GLU A 364 -11.36 17.67 3.00
N SER A 365 -11.50 18.99 2.96
CA SER A 365 -11.03 19.84 4.07
C SER A 365 -11.92 19.63 5.27
N LEU A 366 -11.33 19.35 6.44
CA LEU A 366 -12.07 19.22 7.71
C LEU A 366 -12.03 20.48 8.56
N SER A 367 -11.16 21.43 8.23
CA SER A 367 -11.02 22.68 8.95
C SER A 367 -10.93 23.85 7.97
N PRO A 368 -11.63 24.97 8.21
CA PRO A 368 -11.40 26.21 7.48
C PRO A 368 -10.18 26.97 8.02
N TYR A 369 -9.72 26.64 9.24
CA TYR A 369 -8.67 27.37 9.97
C TYR A 369 -7.28 26.73 9.85
N SER A 370 -7.22 25.44 9.52
CA SER A 370 -5.99 24.66 9.51
C SER A 370 -5.94 23.70 8.33
N GLN A 371 -4.73 23.33 7.92
CA GLN A 371 -4.51 22.39 6.82
C GLN A 371 -4.75 20.94 7.29
N VAL A 372 -6.02 20.60 7.54
CA VAL A 372 -6.48 19.29 7.99
C VAL A 372 -7.40 18.69 6.93
N TYR A 373 -7.06 17.49 6.46
CA TYR A 373 -7.77 16.85 5.37
C TYR A 373 -8.16 15.42 5.71
N ARG A 374 -9.40 15.06 5.38
CA ARG A 374 -9.84 13.68 5.29
C ARG A 374 -9.49 13.13 3.92
N THR A 375 -8.96 11.92 3.86
CA THR A 375 -8.78 11.20 2.60
C THR A 375 -9.01 9.70 2.78
N ARG A 376 -9.24 9.03 1.66
CA ARG A 376 -9.30 7.57 1.57
C ARG A 376 -8.10 7.09 0.76
N THR A 377 -7.28 6.23 1.37
CA THR A 377 -6.09 5.68 0.73
C THR A 377 -6.46 4.70 -0.39
N LYS A 378 -5.47 4.28 -1.17
CA LYS A 378 -5.61 3.24 -2.20
C LYS A 378 -6.10 1.91 -1.66
N ASP A 379 -5.83 1.61 -0.39
CA ASP A 379 -6.30 0.41 0.31
C ASP A 379 -7.64 0.61 1.02
N ASN A 380 -8.42 1.64 0.65
CA ASN A 380 -9.73 1.94 1.23
C ASN A 380 -9.68 2.24 2.75
N ILE A 381 -8.55 2.78 3.24
CA ILE A 381 -8.38 3.21 4.63
C ILE A 381 -8.73 4.69 4.73
N ASN A 382 -9.60 5.05 5.68
CA ASN A 382 -9.92 6.45 5.95
C ASN A 382 -8.89 7.04 6.93
N LEU A 383 -8.22 8.10 6.51
CA LEU A 383 -7.20 8.81 7.28
C LEU A 383 -7.53 10.29 7.37
N VAL A 384 -7.05 10.92 8.43
CA VAL A 384 -6.96 12.37 8.55
C VAL A 384 -5.48 12.71 8.53
N TRP A 385 -5.05 13.60 7.64
CA TRP A 385 -3.69 14.11 7.69
C TRP A 385 -3.71 15.62 7.88
N ARG A 386 -2.76 16.12 8.67
CA ARG A 386 -2.63 17.53 9.02
C ARG A 386 -1.19 17.99 8.82
N VAL A 387 -1.01 19.14 8.16
CA VAL A 387 0.29 19.81 8.09
C VAL A 387 0.59 20.43 9.46
N SER A 388 1.73 20.08 10.04
CA SER A 388 2.16 20.59 11.33
C SER A 388 2.53 22.07 11.25
N ARG A 389 2.12 22.82 12.26
CA ARG A 389 2.49 24.23 12.46
C ARG A 389 3.81 24.40 13.21
N LEU A 390 4.60 23.33 13.38
CA LEU A 390 5.92 23.39 13.97
C LEU A 390 6.77 24.46 13.28
N GLY A 391 7.28 25.42 14.07
CA GLY A 391 8.09 26.54 13.59
C GLY A 391 7.29 27.75 13.13
N ASP A 392 5.96 27.68 13.12
CA ASP A 392 5.13 28.88 12.93
C ASP A 392 5.02 29.65 14.25
N VAL A 393 4.85 30.97 14.16
CA VAL A 393 4.55 31.80 15.33
C VAL A 393 3.03 31.78 15.56
N PRO A 394 2.54 31.37 16.75
CA PRO A 394 1.12 31.43 17.07
C PRO A 394 0.61 32.87 17.03
N ASP A 395 -0.42 33.11 16.20
CA ASP A 395 -1.11 34.40 16.10
C ASP A 395 -2.60 34.22 16.38
N TYR A 396 -2.96 34.34 17.66
CA TYR A 396 -4.33 34.21 18.16
C TYR A 396 -4.73 35.51 18.86
N SER A 397 -5.04 36.54 18.08
CA SER A 397 -5.42 37.86 18.60
C SER A 397 -6.65 37.82 19.50
N ASP A 398 -7.51 36.80 19.37
CA ASP A 398 -8.70 36.57 20.21
C ASP A 398 -8.42 35.75 21.49
N ALA A 399 -7.16 35.36 21.75
CA ALA A 399 -6.82 34.51 22.90
C ALA A 399 -6.85 35.23 24.27
N GLY A 400 -7.05 36.55 24.28
CA GLY A 400 -7.10 37.37 25.50
C GLY A 400 -5.87 37.14 26.38
N ASP A 401 -6.09 36.93 27.68
CA ASP A 401 -5.05 36.75 28.70
C ASP A 401 -4.14 35.54 28.47
N ARG A 402 -4.52 34.60 27.57
CA ARG A 402 -3.70 33.42 27.26
C ARG A 402 -2.68 33.65 26.15
N LEU A 403 -2.71 34.80 25.48
CA LEU A 403 -1.86 35.07 24.32
C LEU A 403 -0.36 34.95 24.65
N GLU A 404 0.06 35.46 25.81
CA GLU A 404 1.46 35.38 26.26
C GLU A 404 1.88 33.93 26.48
N ALA A 405 1.12 33.15 27.25
CA ALA A 405 1.39 31.72 27.47
C ALA A 405 1.41 30.91 26.17
N ILE A 406 0.54 31.23 25.19
CA ILE A 406 0.54 30.60 23.87
C ILE A 406 1.81 30.95 23.09
N ARG A 407 2.23 32.22 23.10
CA ARG A 407 3.46 32.67 22.46
C ARG A 407 4.70 32.06 23.12
N GLU A 408 4.72 31.92 24.44
CA GLU A 408 5.81 31.26 25.17
C GLU A 408 5.88 29.75 24.88
N GLN A 409 4.73 29.09 24.77
CA GLN A 409 4.66 27.68 24.44
C GLN A 409 5.08 27.41 22.99
N GLY A 410 4.58 28.18 22.02
CA GLY A 410 4.72 27.85 20.60
C GLY A 410 3.93 26.58 20.22
N PHE A 411 3.90 26.25 18.93
CA PHE A 411 3.26 25.00 18.48
C PHE A 411 4.11 23.78 18.85
N ASN A 412 3.45 22.72 19.32
CA ASN A 412 4.10 21.43 19.55
C ASN A 412 4.59 20.81 18.24
N SER A 413 5.70 20.06 18.31
CA SER A 413 6.11 19.19 17.22
C SER A 413 5.16 17.99 17.07
N PRO A 414 5.06 17.38 15.88
CA PRO A 414 4.26 16.18 15.66
C PRO A 414 4.57 15.02 16.63
N PHE A 415 5.83 14.91 17.04
CA PHE A 415 6.28 13.90 18.00
C PHE A 415 5.78 14.19 19.42
N GLU A 416 5.78 15.46 19.83
CA GLU A 416 5.19 15.88 21.11
C GLU A 416 3.67 15.68 21.09
N GLU A 417 2.99 16.04 20.00
CA GLU A 417 1.55 15.82 19.85
C GLU A 417 1.18 14.35 19.98
N PHE A 418 1.94 13.46 19.33
CA PHE A 418 1.76 12.01 19.46
C PHE A 418 2.06 11.53 20.88
N ALA A 419 3.13 12.02 21.52
CA ALA A 419 3.47 11.64 22.89
C ALA A 419 2.37 12.04 23.89
N LEU A 420 1.85 13.26 23.77
CA LEU A 420 0.76 13.77 24.61
C LEU A 420 -0.54 12.98 24.37
N ALA A 421 -0.89 12.71 23.11
CA ALA A 421 -2.07 11.92 22.77
C ALA A 421 -1.96 10.48 23.30
N TYR A 422 -0.78 9.88 23.19
CA TYR A 422 -0.50 8.53 23.69
C TYR A 422 -0.62 8.46 25.21
N GLU A 423 -0.06 9.44 25.92
CA GLU A 423 -0.13 9.52 27.38
C GLU A 423 -1.56 9.75 27.88
N LEU A 424 -2.29 10.71 27.28
CA LEU A 424 -3.69 10.99 27.63
C LEU A 424 -4.57 9.74 27.50
N ASN A 425 -4.40 8.95 26.43
CA ASN A 425 -5.14 7.70 26.27
C ASN A 425 -4.84 6.70 27.39
N ARG A 426 -3.57 6.57 27.81
CA ARG A 426 -3.18 5.69 28.93
C ARG A 426 -3.75 6.15 30.27
N LEU A 427 -3.96 7.46 30.42
CA LEU A 427 -4.61 8.07 31.58
C LEU A 427 -6.15 8.09 31.50
N GLY A 428 -6.73 7.49 30.45
CA GLY A 428 -8.18 7.35 30.30
C GLY A 428 -8.89 8.54 29.64
N PHE A 429 -8.16 9.52 29.10
CA PHE A 429 -8.72 10.55 28.24
C PHE A 429 -8.61 10.12 26.77
N ARG A 430 -9.76 9.88 26.13
CA ARG A 430 -9.80 9.36 24.75
C ARG A 430 -9.32 10.42 23.77
N THR A 431 -8.44 10.04 22.85
CA THR A 431 -7.95 10.92 21.78
C THR A 431 -8.13 10.28 20.41
N VAL A 432 -8.00 11.06 19.33
CA VAL A 432 -7.93 10.48 17.96
C VAL A 432 -6.74 9.52 17.83
N PHE A 433 -6.85 8.58 16.89
CA PHE A 433 -5.91 7.47 16.79
C PHE A 433 -4.60 7.86 16.11
N LEU A 434 -3.49 7.59 16.79
CA LEU A 434 -2.14 7.76 16.25
C LEU A 434 -1.92 6.78 15.10
N ARG A 435 -1.43 7.27 13.95
CA ARG A 435 -1.07 6.43 12.80
C ARG A 435 0.40 6.61 12.42
N ALA A 436 0.77 7.77 11.92
CA ALA A 436 2.14 8.00 11.45
C ALA A 436 2.50 9.49 11.39
N ILE A 437 3.79 9.79 11.33
CA ILE A 437 4.35 11.11 11.05
C ILE A 437 5.17 11.00 9.79
N TYR A 438 4.98 11.91 8.85
CA TYR A 438 5.73 11.97 7.60
C TYR A 438 6.44 13.32 7.47
N MET A 439 7.76 13.31 7.31
CA MET A 439 8.55 14.48 6.92
C MET A 439 8.70 14.47 5.40
N THR A 440 8.38 15.58 4.77
CA THR A 440 8.57 15.77 3.33
C THR A 440 10.05 15.64 2.93
N GLY A 441 10.35 15.09 1.75
CA GLY A 441 11.74 15.02 1.24
C GLY A 441 12.22 16.27 0.51
N ARG A 442 11.32 17.20 0.19
CA ARG A 442 11.67 18.49 -0.44
C ARG A 442 11.75 19.56 0.62
N LYS A 443 12.80 20.38 0.53
CA LYS A 443 12.92 21.58 1.35
C LYS A 443 11.81 22.56 1.00
N VAL A 444 11.26 23.20 2.02
CA VAL A 444 10.23 24.24 1.90
C VAL A 444 10.83 25.57 2.28
N GLN A 445 10.61 26.57 1.43
CA GLN A 445 11.06 27.93 1.68
C GLN A 445 10.01 28.64 2.53
N ARG A 446 10.25 28.73 3.84
CA ARG A 446 9.34 29.45 4.75
C ARG A 446 9.45 30.95 4.53
N ARG A 447 8.29 31.62 4.43
CA ARG A 447 8.19 33.08 4.38
C ARG A 447 7.81 33.59 5.77
N GLY A 448 8.63 34.46 6.35
CA GLY A 448 8.39 35.08 7.66
C GLY A 448 9.24 34.51 8.80
N PRO A 449 9.01 35.00 10.04
CA PRO A 449 9.77 34.56 11.21
C PRO A 449 9.48 33.09 11.54
N VAL A 450 10.53 32.36 11.93
CA VAL A 450 10.47 30.94 12.30
C VAL A 450 10.70 30.80 13.80
N ASP A 451 9.81 30.09 14.49
CA ASP A 451 9.99 29.74 15.90
C ASP A 451 10.96 28.55 16.03
N LEU A 452 12.20 28.83 16.43
CA LEU A 452 13.27 27.82 16.52
C LEU A 452 13.27 27.01 17.83
N ARG A 453 12.51 27.42 18.84
CA ARG A 453 12.62 26.88 20.21
C ARG A 453 12.40 25.37 20.30
N ARG A 454 11.50 24.82 19.47
CA ARG A 454 11.25 23.36 19.43
C ARG A 454 12.37 22.59 18.74
N TYR A 455 12.98 23.18 17.72
CA TYR A 455 14.14 22.59 17.06
C TYR A 455 15.33 22.54 18.02
N GLU A 456 15.54 23.59 18.81
CA GLU A 456 16.56 23.66 19.86
C GLU A 456 16.28 22.68 21.00
N ARG A 457 15.05 22.65 21.53
CA ARG A 457 14.67 21.77 22.64
C ARG A 457 14.81 20.29 22.30
N LEU A 458 14.56 19.92 21.05
CA LEU A 458 14.64 18.54 20.57
C LEU A 458 15.92 18.29 19.76
N ALA A 459 16.90 19.18 19.86
CA ALA A 459 18.15 19.14 19.11
C ALA A 459 19.04 17.95 19.47
N ASP A 460 18.79 17.23 20.56
CA ASP A 460 19.54 16.02 20.93
C ASP A 460 18.93 14.74 20.34
N LEU A 461 17.68 14.80 19.87
CA LEU A 461 17.03 13.64 19.27
C LEU A 461 17.54 13.42 17.84
N ARG A 462 17.92 12.17 17.55
CA ARG A 462 18.46 11.74 16.26
C ARG A 462 17.61 10.64 15.66
N THR A 463 17.58 10.57 14.33
CA THR A 463 17.10 9.40 13.60
C THR A 463 18.11 8.25 13.70
N PRO A 464 17.71 7.00 13.40
CA PRO A 464 18.64 5.87 13.27
C PRO A 464 19.80 6.12 12.31
N ASP A 465 19.58 6.97 11.31
CA ASP A 465 20.61 7.37 10.33
C ASP A 465 21.58 8.43 10.87
N GLY A 466 21.45 8.84 12.14
CA GLY A 466 22.28 9.86 12.78
C GLY A 466 21.91 11.31 12.44
N GLU A 467 20.81 11.55 11.74
CA GLU A 467 20.36 12.89 11.37
C GLU A 467 19.47 13.53 12.45
N PRO A 468 19.37 14.87 12.55
CA PRO A 468 18.43 15.51 13.49
C PRO A 468 16.98 15.07 13.25
N LEU A 469 16.22 14.90 14.34
CA LEU A 469 14.80 14.53 14.26
C LEU A 469 13.96 15.62 13.57
N LEU A 470 14.22 16.89 13.92
CA LEU A 470 13.53 18.06 13.42
C LEU A 470 14.44 18.89 12.50
N LEU A 471 13.98 19.13 11.28
CA LEU A 471 14.67 19.96 10.28
C LEU A 471 13.83 21.22 9.97
N PRO A 472 14.36 22.44 10.19
CA PRO A 472 13.60 23.69 9.98
C PRO A 472 13.14 23.94 8.55
N ASP A 473 13.88 23.38 7.59
CA ASP A 473 13.64 23.52 6.15
C ASP A 473 12.70 22.46 5.58
N HIS A 474 12.05 21.64 6.42
CA HIS A 474 11.11 20.61 5.97
C HIS A 474 9.73 20.77 6.62
N GLU A 475 8.70 20.34 5.89
CA GLU A 475 7.34 20.20 6.43
C GLU A 475 7.14 18.82 7.02
N TYR A 476 6.37 18.79 8.12
CA TYR A 476 5.92 17.57 8.77
C TYR A 476 4.41 17.43 8.66
N ILE A 477 3.95 16.22 8.39
CA ILE A 477 2.54 15.86 8.28
C ILE A 477 2.23 14.80 9.33
N SER A 478 1.27 15.08 10.20
CA SER A 478 0.73 14.11 11.14
C SER A 478 -0.44 13.35 10.50
N ILE A 479 -0.41 12.03 10.58
CA ILE A 479 -1.45 11.13 10.08
C ILE A 479 -2.17 10.52 11.28
N TRP A 480 -3.49 10.71 11.30
CA TRP A 480 -4.42 10.27 12.33
C TRP A 480 -5.48 9.35 11.74
N GLY A 481 -6.05 8.46 12.56
CA GLY A 481 -7.17 7.64 12.15
C GLY A 481 -8.45 8.47 12.05
N PHE A 482 -9.20 8.30 10.96
CA PHE A 482 -10.50 8.94 10.83
C PHE A 482 -11.50 8.35 11.84
N TRP A 483 -12.17 9.22 12.60
CA TRP A 483 -13.15 8.82 13.60
C TRP A 483 -14.54 8.76 12.96
N ASN A 484 -15.12 7.55 12.89
CA ASN A 484 -16.47 7.36 12.37
C ASN A 484 -17.56 7.41 13.46
N GLY A 485 -17.24 7.78 14.71
CA GLY A 485 -18.11 7.55 15.86
C GLY A 485 -17.74 6.25 16.58
N ALA A 486 -18.34 6.00 17.76
CA ALA A 486 -18.06 4.86 18.65
C ALA A 486 -17.64 3.59 17.88
N ASP A 487 -16.33 3.33 17.92
CA ASP A 487 -15.63 2.38 17.05
C ASP A 487 -16.21 0.98 17.17
N LYS A 488 -16.77 0.44 16.07
CA LYS A 488 -17.32 -0.92 15.99
C LYS A 488 -16.58 -1.81 14.99
N LEU A 489 -15.42 -1.35 14.50
CA LEU A 489 -14.61 -2.06 13.50
C LEU A 489 -13.41 -2.82 14.09
N ILE A 490 -13.43 -3.09 15.40
CA ILE A 490 -12.64 -4.16 16.01
C ILE A 490 -13.60 -5.34 16.18
N VAL A 491 -13.37 -6.39 15.40
CA VAL A 491 -14.02 -7.72 15.36
C VAL A 491 -15.13 -7.94 16.41
N GLY A 492 -16.39 -8.04 15.95
CA GLY A 492 -17.44 -8.77 16.68
C GLY A 492 -18.56 -7.96 17.37
N HIS A 493 -18.59 -6.63 17.34
CA HIS A 493 -19.70 -5.86 17.93
C HIS A 493 -20.71 -5.34 16.90
N ARG A 494 -21.90 -5.97 16.89
CA ARG A 494 -23.09 -5.47 16.17
C ARG A 494 -23.81 -4.43 17.02
N GLY A 495 -23.61 -3.15 16.74
CA GLY A 495 -24.48 -2.08 17.24
C GLY A 495 -24.78 -1.07 16.13
N PRO A 496 -25.76 -0.17 16.32
CA PRO A 496 -26.20 0.75 15.28
C PRO A 496 -25.05 1.68 14.82
N PRO A 497 -24.97 2.04 13.53
CA PRO A 497 -23.94 2.92 13.02
C PRO A 497 -23.99 4.28 13.74
N THR A 498 -22.82 4.86 13.94
CA THR A 498 -22.68 6.21 14.51
C THR A 498 -21.91 7.08 13.53
N ARG A 499 -21.95 8.39 13.75
CA ARG A 499 -21.19 9.39 13.01
C ARG A 499 -20.36 10.20 13.99
N GLY A 500 -19.09 10.43 13.64
CA GLY A 500 -18.22 11.37 14.35
C GLY A 500 -18.46 12.80 13.85
N LEU A 501 -18.62 13.74 14.78
CA LEU A 501 -18.68 15.18 14.51
C LEU A 501 -17.79 15.91 15.51
N ASP A 502 -17.25 17.05 15.11
CA ASP A 502 -16.73 17.99 16.10
C ASP A 502 -17.90 18.75 16.78
N ALA A 503 -17.67 19.25 17.98
CA ALA A 503 -18.73 19.84 18.80
C ALA A 503 -19.32 21.13 18.18
N GLU A 504 -18.53 21.90 17.42
CA GLU A 504 -19.00 23.10 16.73
C GLU A 504 -19.95 22.72 15.59
N ALA A 505 -19.57 21.74 14.76
CA ALA A 505 -20.42 21.20 13.71
C ALA A 505 -21.70 20.57 14.28
N ALA A 506 -21.62 19.86 15.42
CA ALA A 506 -22.80 19.29 16.07
C ALA A 506 -23.79 20.39 16.54
N ALA A 507 -23.28 21.52 17.02
CA ALA A 507 -24.12 22.67 17.41
C ALA A 507 -24.73 23.35 16.18
N LEU A 508 -23.94 23.59 15.13
CA LEU A 508 -24.40 24.17 13.87
C LEU A 508 -25.48 23.31 13.19
N GLU A 509 -25.40 21.99 13.32
CA GLU A 509 -26.41 21.06 12.82
C GLU A 509 -27.64 20.92 13.73
N GLY A 510 -27.71 21.66 14.85
CA GLY A 510 -28.81 21.60 15.82
C GLY A 510 -28.90 20.27 16.57
N ILE A 511 -27.82 19.48 16.62
CA ILE A 511 -27.76 18.21 17.36
C ILE A 511 -27.57 18.45 18.86
N ILE A 512 -26.84 19.52 19.20
CA ILE A 512 -26.60 19.97 20.58
C ILE A 512 -26.90 21.46 20.70
N SER A 513 -27.26 21.93 21.90
CA SER A 513 -27.38 23.37 22.18
C SER A 513 -26.02 24.02 22.38
N GLU A 514 -25.97 25.36 22.28
CA GLU A 514 -24.77 26.14 22.63
C GLU A 514 -24.33 25.90 24.08
N ASP A 515 -25.28 25.79 25.01
CA ASP A 515 -25.00 25.46 26.42
C ASP A 515 -24.34 24.07 26.54
N THR A 516 -24.88 23.07 25.83
CA THR A 516 -24.30 21.72 25.80
C THR A 516 -22.88 21.75 25.24
N MET A 517 -22.64 22.51 24.17
CA MET A 517 -21.31 22.68 23.59
C MET A 517 -20.33 23.33 24.59
N ALA A 518 -20.77 24.36 25.30
CA ALA A 518 -19.98 25.01 26.34
C ALA A 518 -19.65 24.04 27.49
N ASP A 519 -20.62 23.24 27.92
CA ASP A 519 -20.45 22.20 28.95
C ASP A 519 -19.44 21.12 28.53
N LEU A 520 -19.44 20.71 27.26
CA LEU A 520 -18.46 19.76 26.73
C LEU A 520 -17.03 20.33 26.83
N VAL A 521 -16.85 21.61 26.47
CA VAL A 521 -15.55 22.29 26.57
C VAL A 521 -15.11 22.44 28.02
N TYR A 522 -16.02 22.84 28.91
CA TYR A 522 -15.75 22.95 30.34
C TYR A 522 -15.36 21.59 30.95
N THR A 523 -16.11 20.54 30.62
CA THR A 523 -15.86 19.17 31.07
C THR A 523 -14.52 18.66 30.57
N ALA A 524 -14.20 18.86 29.29
CA ALA A 524 -12.92 18.48 28.71
C ALA A 524 -11.75 19.18 29.42
N ARG A 525 -11.85 20.50 29.64
CA ARG A 525 -10.83 21.30 30.33
C ARG A 525 -10.61 20.83 31.76
N THR A 526 -11.68 20.57 32.50
CA THR A 526 -11.61 20.09 33.89
C THR A 526 -10.97 18.70 33.95
N ARG A 527 -11.34 17.80 33.04
CA ARG A 527 -10.75 16.46 32.95
C ARG A 527 -9.27 16.50 32.58
N LEU A 528 -8.87 17.33 31.62
CA LEU A 528 -7.45 17.51 31.27
C LEU A 528 -6.64 17.98 32.48
N ARG A 529 -7.13 19.00 33.21
CA ARG A 529 -6.44 19.53 34.39
C ARG A 529 -6.26 18.50 35.50
N ARG A 530 -7.30 17.71 35.79
CA ARG A 530 -7.22 16.59 36.76
C ARG A 530 -6.19 15.54 36.38
N LEU A 531 -5.85 15.42 35.09
CA LEU A 531 -4.81 14.52 34.60
C LEU A 531 -3.43 15.19 34.52
N GLY A 532 -3.31 16.45 34.93
CA GLY A 532 -2.05 17.22 34.88
C GLY A 532 -1.77 17.88 33.53
N PHE A 533 -2.80 18.12 32.70
CA PHE A 533 -2.66 18.73 31.38
C PHE A 533 -3.49 20.01 31.25
N GLU A 534 -2.98 20.94 30.44
CA GLU A 534 -3.72 22.11 30.03
C GLU A 534 -3.63 22.29 28.51
N HIS A 535 -4.79 22.54 27.89
CA HIS A 535 -4.86 23.02 26.51
C HIS A 535 -5.02 24.53 26.53
N LEU A 536 -4.00 25.26 26.08
CA LEU A 536 -3.95 26.73 26.19
C LEU A 536 -5.05 27.41 25.38
N TYR A 537 -5.47 26.81 24.27
CA TYR A 537 -6.49 27.37 23.40
C TYR A 537 -7.55 26.34 22.99
N LEU A 538 -8.28 25.79 23.98
CA LEU A 538 -9.27 24.73 23.72
C LEU A 538 -10.56 25.34 23.13
N LYS A 539 -10.90 24.94 21.90
CA LYS A 539 -12.10 25.35 21.16
C LYS A 539 -13.06 24.17 20.95
N PRO A 540 -14.36 24.42 20.68
CA PRO A 540 -15.33 23.34 20.47
C PRO A 540 -14.95 22.35 19.36
N HIS A 541 -14.44 22.82 18.21
CA HIS A 541 -14.01 21.95 17.12
C HIS A 541 -12.78 21.07 17.42
N HIS A 542 -12.15 21.22 18.60
CA HIS A 542 -11.11 20.29 19.09
C HIS A 542 -11.68 19.03 19.76
N LEU A 543 -12.99 18.99 20.01
CA LEU A 543 -13.68 17.90 20.68
C LEU A 543 -14.56 17.17 19.67
N LEU A 544 -14.31 15.88 19.50
CA LEU A 544 -15.16 15.00 18.72
C LEU A 544 -16.19 14.33 19.62
N VAL A 545 -17.43 14.29 19.15
CA VAL A 545 -18.57 13.59 19.73
C VAL A 545 -19.07 12.53 18.76
N SER A 546 -19.81 11.54 19.28
CA SER A 546 -20.46 10.53 18.45
C SER A 546 -21.98 10.75 18.46
N VAL A 547 -22.60 10.64 17.30
CA VAL A 547 -24.04 10.82 17.10
C VAL A 547 -24.62 9.53 16.50
N ASN A 548 -25.75 9.06 17.01
CA ASN A 548 -26.44 7.89 16.47
C ASN A 548 -27.42 8.24 15.34
N GLU A 549 -28.08 7.24 14.75
CA GLU A 549 -29.06 7.42 13.67
C GLU A 549 -30.25 8.33 14.05
N ARG A 550 -30.57 8.45 15.34
CA ARG A 550 -31.65 9.31 15.86
C ARG A 550 -31.21 10.76 16.07
N ARG A 551 -30.00 11.13 15.62
CA ARG A 551 -29.38 12.45 15.84
C ARG A 551 -29.24 12.81 17.32
N THR A 552 -28.99 11.82 18.18
CA THR A 552 -28.67 12.07 19.59
C THR A 552 -27.24 11.69 19.93
N LEU A 553 -26.65 12.41 20.89
CA LEU A 553 -25.30 12.13 21.39
C LEU A 553 -25.22 10.72 21.97
N VAL A 554 -24.12 10.04 21.69
CA VAL A 554 -23.75 8.82 22.38
C VAL A 554 -23.10 9.19 23.70
N CYS A 555 -23.74 8.76 24.78
CA CYS A 555 -23.23 8.93 26.13
C CYS A 555 -22.57 7.64 26.65
N GLY A 556 -21.56 7.80 27.49
CA GLY A 556 -20.95 6.70 28.25
C GLY A 556 -21.86 6.21 29.38
N ALA A 557 -21.40 5.20 30.11
CA ALA A 557 -22.16 4.56 31.20
C ALA A 557 -22.59 5.50 32.34
N ASN A 558 -21.94 6.67 32.47
CA ASN A 558 -22.26 7.71 33.45
C ASN A 558 -23.28 8.75 32.93
N GLY A 559 -23.88 8.52 31.75
CA GLY A 559 -24.81 9.45 31.12
C GLY A 559 -24.17 10.67 30.47
N GLN A 560 -22.84 10.83 30.56
CA GLN A 560 -22.12 11.94 29.97
C GLN A 560 -21.71 11.64 28.52
N PRO A 561 -21.75 12.62 27.60
CA PRO A 561 -21.29 12.43 26.23
C PRO A 561 -19.84 11.92 26.16
N GLU A 562 -19.59 10.93 25.30
CA GLU A 562 -18.22 10.48 25.04
C GLU A 562 -17.48 11.51 24.18
N ILE A 563 -16.55 12.23 24.81
CA ILE A 563 -15.67 13.19 24.14
C ILE A 563 -14.32 12.58 23.78
N ARG A 564 -13.79 13.01 22.63
CA ARG A 564 -12.45 12.65 22.17
C ARG A 564 -11.69 13.90 21.72
N LEU A 565 -10.47 14.10 22.21
CA LEU A 565 -9.63 15.21 21.79
C LEU A 565 -8.99 14.93 20.42
N CYS A 566 -9.05 15.89 19.49
CA CYS A 566 -8.46 15.78 18.16
C CYS A 566 -7.36 16.82 17.83
N ASN A 567 -7.16 17.82 18.69
CA ASN A 567 -6.10 18.82 18.53
C ASN A 567 -5.16 18.82 19.75
N PHE A 568 -3.85 18.80 19.51
CA PHE A 568 -2.80 18.77 20.53
C PHE A 568 -1.74 19.87 20.33
N GLU A 569 -1.94 20.80 19.38
CA GLU A 569 -0.96 21.80 18.96
C GLU A 569 -0.50 22.71 20.10
N LEU A 570 -1.42 23.03 21.03
CA LEU A 570 -1.19 23.89 22.19
C LEU A 570 -1.53 23.19 23.51
N LEU A 571 -1.43 21.87 23.53
CA LEU A 571 -1.57 21.04 24.72
C LEU A 571 -0.21 20.96 25.44
N ARG A 572 -0.19 21.11 26.76
CA ARG A 572 1.02 20.94 27.57
C ARG A 572 0.73 20.24 28.90
N ARG A 573 1.77 19.71 29.53
CA ARG A 573 1.72 19.29 30.93
C ARG A 573 1.72 20.56 31.81
N ILE A 574 0.96 20.53 32.89
CA ILE A 574 0.96 21.59 33.90
C ILE A 574 2.28 21.48 34.68
N PRO A 575 3.05 22.58 34.85
CA PRO A 575 4.28 22.57 35.63
C PRO A 575 4.04 22.14 37.08
N ASP A 576 4.98 21.39 37.65
CA ASP A 576 4.92 21.02 39.08
C ASP A 576 4.97 22.31 39.94
N GLY A 577 3.92 22.56 40.73
CA GLY A 577 3.80 23.74 41.61
C GLY A 577 2.64 24.70 41.30
N GLU A 578 1.93 24.55 40.18
CA GLU A 578 0.69 25.30 39.92
C GLU A 578 -0.55 24.66 40.59
N PRO A 579 -1.53 25.46 41.07
CA PRO A 579 -2.76 24.93 41.65
C PRO A 579 -3.52 24.06 40.65
N GLY A 580 -3.55 22.75 40.91
CA GLY A 580 -4.13 21.72 40.01
C GLY A 580 -3.24 20.49 39.80
N ALA A 581 -1.97 20.51 40.25
CA ALA A 581 -1.00 19.42 40.12
C ALA A 581 -1.22 18.21 41.08
N GLU A 582 -2.45 17.93 41.51
CA GLU A 582 -2.73 16.72 42.31
C GLU A 582 -2.62 15.48 41.42
N ARG A 583 -1.44 14.86 41.38
CA ARG A 583 -1.23 13.57 40.72
C ARG A 583 -1.98 12.48 41.50
N GLY A 584 -3.25 12.28 41.17
CA GLY A 584 -4.01 11.13 41.64
C GLY A 584 -3.35 9.83 41.19
N VAL A 585 -2.77 9.08 42.14
CA VAL A 585 -2.23 7.74 41.91
C VAL A 585 -3.40 6.79 41.64
N HIS A 586 -3.92 6.77 40.41
CA HIS A 586 -4.92 5.79 39.99
C HIS A 586 -4.24 4.69 39.18
N ARG A 587 -4.17 3.49 39.75
CA ARG A 587 -3.92 2.25 39.00
C ARG A 587 -5.04 2.08 37.97
N ALA A 588 -4.70 2.19 36.69
CA ALA A 588 -5.63 1.94 35.60
C ALA A 588 -6.09 0.47 35.60
N PRO A 589 -7.39 0.17 35.38
CA PRO A 589 -7.81 -1.17 35.02
C PRO A 589 -7.28 -1.51 33.63
N ALA A 590 -6.87 -2.76 33.43
CA ALA A 590 -6.43 -3.26 32.13
C ALA A 590 -7.59 -3.24 31.13
N VAL A 591 -7.72 -2.17 30.36
CA VAL A 591 -8.59 -2.13 29.18
C VAL A 591 -7.81 -2.77 28.03
N ARG A 592 -8.24 -3.97 27.62
CA ARG A 592 -7.81 -4.58 26.35
C ARG A 592 -8.35 -3.72 25.20
N TRP A 593 -7.46 -3.37 24.28
CA TRP A 593 -7.72 -2.56 23.09
C TRP A 593 -8.63 -3.24 22.08
#